data_AF-A0A3P3R931-F1
#
_entry.id   AF-A0A3P3R931-F1
#
_cell.length_a   1.000
_cell.length_b   1.000
_cell.length_c   1.000
_cell.angle_alpha   90.00
_cell.angle_beta   90.00
_cell.angle_gamma   90.00
#
_symmetry.space_group_name_H-M   'P 1'
#
loop_
_entity.id
_entity.type
_entity.pdbx_description
1 polymer ?
#
loop_
_entity_poly.entity_id
_entity_poly.type
_entity_poly.pdbx_seq_one_letter_code
_entity_poly.pdbx_strand_id
1 'polypeptide(L)'
;MPGMKTGTGDDPFADDPDPTEQEEQGIDTEDTANDDQDKETSDQKEVVSTDESEENETGEGLKQDDIPWVLRRERVKDGRPEMIPTYVRQETADAEPEFVRDVEKIVGRDVYKFDVREAAMLVAMEHPEEVAAQLNDWGYKYLD
;
A
#
# COMPACT_ATOMS: atom_id res chain seq x y z
N MET A 1 -6.03 38.13 -49.74
CA MET A 1 -4.57 37.89 -49.77
C MET A 1 -4.02 37.99 -48.34
N PRO A 2 -2.94 37.24 -48.03
CA PRO A 2 -2.55 36.72 -46.70
C PRO A 2 -1.64 37.67 -45.90
N GLY A 3 -1.43 37.33 -44.62
CA GLY A 3 -0.25 37.66 -43.80
C GLY A 3 -0.21 39.10 -43.29
N MET A 4 0.04 39.38 -42.01
CA MET A 4 1.27 39.02 -41.30
C MET A 4 1.03 38.94 -39.78
N LYS A 5 1.70 37.97 -39.15
CA LYS A 5 1.89 37.87 -37.69
C LYS A 5 2.83 39.00 -37.24
N THR A 6 2.43 39.78 -36.25
CA THR A 6 3.36 40.62 -35.50
C THR A 6 3.65 39.89 -34.20
N GLY A 7 4.82 39.26 -34.14
CA GLY A 7 5.42 38.77 -32.91
C GLY A 7 6.43 39.79 -32.42
N THR A 8 6.23 40.24 -31.19
CA THR A 8 7.25 40.75 -30.27
C THR A 8 6.73 40.25 -28.92
N GLY A 9 7.26 39.17 -28.36
CA GLY A 9 8.60 39.17 -27.81
C GLY A 9 8.60 39.90 -26.46
N ASP A 10 7.59 39.64 -25.61
CA ASP A 10 7.70 39.97 -24.19
C ASP A 10 8.67 38.97 -23.56
N ASP A 11 9.82 39.50 -23.19
CA ASP A 11 10.90 38.81 -22.49
C ASP A 11 10.43 38.47 -21.08
N PRO A 12 10.23 37.19 -20.73
CA PRO A 12 9.72 36.79 -19.41
C PRO A 12 10.77 36.93 -18.29
N PHE A 13 11.98 37.41 -18.58
CA PHE A 13 13.07 37.59 -17.62
C PHE A 13 13.40 39.06 -17.32
N ALA A 14 12.52 40.00 -17.68
CA ALA A 14 12.66 41.40 -17.25
C ALA A 14 12.36 41.54 -15.75
N ASP A 15 13.41 41.39 -14.94
CA ASP A 15 13.46 41.82 -13.52
C ASP A 15 13.41 43.36 -13.44
N ASP A 16 12.39 43.92 -12.81
CA ASP A 16 12.42 45.26 -12.22
C ASP A 16 11.48 45.31 -11.00
N PRO A 17 11.77 46.13 -9.97
CA PRO A 17 11.61 45.77 -8.57
C PRO A 17 10.29 46.27 -7.93
N ASP A 18 9.93 45.57 -6.85
CA ASP A 18 8.88 45.83 -5.87
C ASP A 18 8.66 47.33 -5.52
N PRO A 19 7.40 47.77 -5.31
CA PRO A 19 6.90 47.70 -3.93
C PRO A 19 5.37 47.53 -3.72
N THR A 20 5.04 47.08 -2.49
CA THR A 20 3.86 47.37 -1.62
C THR A 20 2.59 46.48 -1.67
N GLU A 21 2.46 45.67 -0.59
CA GLU A 21 1.31 45.43 0.31
C GLU A 21 -0.12 45.30 -0.27
N GLN A 22 -0.69 44.07 -0.28
CA GLN A 22 -1.83 43.62 0.56
C GLN A 22 -2.50 42.33 0.03
N GLU A 23 -2.56 41.34 0.93
CA GLU A 23 -3.60 40.33 1.20
C GLU A 23 -4.15 39.36 0.13
N GLU A 24 -4.10 38.09 0.57
CA GLU A 24 -5.02 36.96 0.31
C GLU A 24 -4.75 35.94 -0.83
N GLN A 25 -4.45 34.73 -0.34
CA GLN A 25 -4.87 33.41 -0.83
C GLN A 25 -4.15 32.79 -2.04
N GLY A 26 -3.40 31.72 -1.72
CA GLY A 26 -3.33 30.50 -2.50
C GLY A 26 -2.30 30.48 -3.63
N ILE A 27 -1.31 29.60 -3.49
CA ILE A 27 -0.54 28.86 -4.52
C ILE A 27 0.62 28.22 -3.75
N ASP A 28 0.59 26.90 -3.53
CA ASP A 28 1.11 25.91 -4.47
C ASP A 28 2.56 26.22 -4.85
N THR A 29 3.50 25.52 -4.20
CA THR A 29 4.88 25.49 -4.66
C THR A 29 5.36 24.06 -4.49
N GLU A 30 5.05 23.28 -5.52
CA GLU A 30 5.95 22.26 -6.03
C GLU A 30 7.37 22.83 -6.11
N ASP A 31 8.31 22.17 -5.44
CA ASP A 31 9.46 21.51 -6.06
C ASP A 31 10.61 21.44 -5.05
N THR A 32 10.85 20.26 -4.48
CA THR A 32 12.21 19.70 -4.51
C THR A 32 12.10 18.18 -4.45
N ALA A 33 12.34 17.57 -5.59
CA ALA A 33 12.55 16.15 -5.82
C ALA A 33 13.18 15.42 -4.62
N ASN A 34 12.44 14.46 -4.06
CA ASN A 34 13.02 13.32 -3.38
C ASN A 34 12.52 12.08 -4.12
N ASP A 35 13.45 11.52 -4.90
CA ASP A 35 13.37 10.22 -5.56
C ASP A 35 13.39 9.13 -4.48
N ASP A 36 12.22 8.86 -3.89
CA ASP A 36 11.99 7.64 -3.14
C ASP A 36 10.96 6.83 -3.92
N GLN A 37 11.42 5.71 -4.45
CA GLN A 37 10.63 4.70 -5.16
C GLN A 37 9.52 4.18 -4.24
N ASP A 38 8.39 4.89 -4.26
CA ASP A 38 7.12 4.38 -3.82
C ASP A 38 6.72 3.29 -4.81
N LYS A 39 7.00 2.03 -4.44
CA LYS A 39 6.52 0.86 -5.16
C LYS A 39 5.04 0.69 -4.80
N GLU A 40 4.23 1.67 -5.20
CA GLU A 40 2.79 1.51 -5.38
C GLU A 40 2.59 0.37 -6.38
N THR A 41 2.43 -0.84 -5.86
CA THR A 41 1.99 -1.96 -6.67
C THR A 41 0.52 -1.74 -6.92
N SER A 42 0.26 -0.95 -7.96
CA SER A 42 -1.02 -0.75 -8.60
C SER A 42 -1.69 -2.11 -8.83
N ASP A 43 -2.70 -2.40 -8.00
CA ASP A 43 -3.70 -3.44 -8.22
C ASP A 43 -4.47 -3.12 -9.52
N GLN A 44 -3.89 -3.49 -10.66
CA GLN A 44 -4.60 -3.59 -11.95
C GLN A 44 -3.75 -4.37 -12.96
N LYS A 45 -3.74 -5.70 -12.80
CA LYS A 45 -3.51 -6.62 -13.92
C LYS A 45 -4.61 -7.66 -13.90
N GLU A 46 -5.72 -7.33 -14.58
CA GLU A 46 -6.64 -8.38 -15.02
C GLU A 46 -5.90 -9.29 -16.00
N VAL A 47 -5.49 -10.45 -15.50
CA VAL A 47 -5.23 -11.61 -16.34
C VAL A 47 -6.50 -12.47 -16.29
N VAL A 48 -7.33 -12.32 -17.31
CA VAL A 48 -8.31 -13.35 -17.67
C VAL A 48 -7.50 -14.48 -18.31
N SER A 49 -7.25 -15.54 -17.56
CA SER A 49 -6.92 -16.85 -18.12
C SER A 49 -8.10 -17.77 -17.85
N THR A 50 -8.86 -18.02 -18.91
CA THR A 50 -9.72 -19.18 -19.02
C THR A 50 -8.81 -20.37 -19.25
N ASP A 51 -8.70 -21.27 -18.29
CA ASP A 51 -8.14 -22.60 -18.51
C ASP A 51 -9.04 -23.63 -17.82
N GLU A 52 -9.82 -24.35 -18.65
CA GLU A 52 -10.54 -25.55 -18.26
C GLU A 52 -9.51 -26.59 -17.82
N SER A 53 -9.40 -26.82 -16.51
CA SER A 53 -8.54 -27.87 -15.98
C SER A 53 -9.28 -29.20 -16.04
N GLU A 54 -8.94 -30.01 -17.03
CA GLU A 54 -9.28 -31.43 -17.09
C GLU A 54 -8.67 -32.17 -15.89
N GLU A 55 -9.51 -32.91 -15.16
CA GLU A 55 -9.10 -33.84 -14.10
C GLU A 55 -8.16 -34.91 -14.68
N ASN A 56 -6.97 -35.04 -14.08
CA ASN A 56 -6.13 -36.21 -14.31
C ASN A 56 -5.60 -36.75 -12.97
N GLU A 57 -6.33 -37.73 -12.44
CA GLU A 57 -5.87 -38.59 -11.36
C GLU A 57 -4.72 -39.48 -11.86
N THR A 58 -3.53 -39.41 -11.26
CA THR A 58 -2.65 -40.58 -10.97
C THR A 58 -1.44 -40.15 -10.14
N GLY A 59 -1.39 -40.64 -8.90
CA GLY A 59 -0.27 -40.52 -7.96
C GLY A 59 -0.84 -40.49 -6.54
N GLU A 60 -0.21 -41.14 -5.56
CA GLU A 60 -0.52 -40.93 -4.13
C GLU A 60 -0.22 -39.46 -3.81
N GLY A 61 -1.17 -38.60 -4.17
CA GLY A 61 -1.01 -37.16 -4.24
C GLY A 61 -0.95 -36.61 -2.84
N LEU A 62 0.03 -35.74 -2.60
CA LEU A 62 -0.02 -34.79 -1.48
C LEU A 62 -1.44 -34.24 -1.45
N LYS A 63 -2.13 -34.36 -0.31
CA LYS A 63 -3.45 -33.75 -0.20
C LYS A 63 -3.27 -32.28 -0.49
N GLN A 64 -4.24 -31.65 -1.15
CA GLN A 64 -4.11 -30.24 -1.49
C GLN A 64 -3.77 -29.40 -0.25
N ASP A 65 -4.19 -29.82 0.95
CA ASP A 65 -3.84 -29.16 2.22
C ASP A 65 -2.37 -29.27 2.65
N ASP A 66 -1.63 -30.27 2.17
CA ASP A 66 -0.19 -30.45 2.47
C ASP A 66 0.70 -29.47 1.68
N ILE A 67 0.15 -28.83 0.64
CA ILE A 67 0.87 -27.83 -0.15
C ILE A 67 0.79 -26.47 0.59
N PRO A 68 1.91 -25.77 0.79
CA PRO A 68 1.91 -24.43 1.37
C PRO A 68 0.93 -23.49 0.65
N TRP A 69 0.12 -22.75 1.42
CA TRP A 69 -1.00 -21.96 0.91
C TRP A 69 -0.62 -20.98 -0.21
N VAL A 70 0.53 -20.30 -0.11
CA VAL A 70 1.03 -19.36 -1.14
C VAL A 70 1.26 -20.04 -2.49
N LEU A 71 1.57 -21.34 -2.52
CA LEU A 71 1.81 -22.10 -3.75
C LEU A 71 0.51 -22.62 -4.39
N ARG A 72 -0.62 -22.54 -3.67
CA ARG A 72 -1.93 -23.02 -4.15
C ARG A 72 -2.83 -21.93 -4.70
N ARG A 73 -2.64 -20.69 -4.26
CA ARG A 73 -3.47 -19.56 -4.69
C ARG A 73 -3.00 -19.00 -6.03
N GLU A 74 -3.92 -18.46 -6.81
CA GLU A 74 -3.59 -17.72 -8.04
C GLU A 74 -3.52 -16.21 -7.75
N ARG A 75 -4.39 -15.73 -6.85
CA ARG A 75 -4.51 -14.33 -6.43
C ARG A 75 -4.41 -14.20 -4.92
N VAL A 76 -4.01 -13.02 -4.46
CA VAL A 76 -3.84 -12.75 -3.01
C VAL A 76 -5.12 -12.94 -2.19
N LYS A 77 -6.29 -12.76 -2.81
CA LYS A 77 -7.62 -12.87 -2.18
C LYS A 77 -8.19 -14.29 -2.22
N ASP A 78 -7.58 -15.22 -2.94
CA ASP A 78 -8.14 -16.57 -3.09
C ASP A 78 -8.11 -17.31 -1.75
N GLY A 79 -9.16 -18.11 -1.50
CA GLY A 79 -9.31 -18.83 -0.24
C GLY A 79 -9.64 -17.94 0.97
N ARG A 80 -9.95 -16.65 0.75
CA ARG A 80 -10.33 -15.69 1.80
C ARG A 80 -11.77 -15.19 1.56
N PRO A 81 -12.79 -16.00 1.91
CA PRO A 81 -14.19 -15.66 1.64
C PRO A 81 -14.69 -14.48 2.48
N GLU A 82 -14.03 -14.20 3.61
CA GLU A 82 -14.40 -13.13 4.54
C GLU A 82 -13.43 -11.95 4.43
N MET A 83 -14.00 -10.75 4.33
CA MET A 83 -13.26 -9.49 4.39
C MET A 83 -13.47 -8.86 5.77
N ILE A 84 -12.37 -8.58 6.47
CA ILE A 84 -12.39 -7.84 7.73
C ILE A 84 -11.90 -6.41 7.44
N PRO A 85 -12.80 -5.42 7.27
CA PRO A 85 -12.41 -4.03 7.18
C PRO A 85 -11.98 -3.51 8.55
N THR A 86 -10.81 -2.89 8.64
CA THR A 86 -10.30 -2.32 9.88
C THR A 86 -9.91 -0.87 9.67
N TYR A 87 -10.47 0.03 10.49
CA TYR A 87 -9.98 1.39 10.61
C TYR A 87 -8.93 1.42 11.70
N VAL A 88 -7.79 2.02 11.41
CA VAL A 88 -6.68 2.17 12.34
C VAL A 88 -6.38 3.64 12.57
N ARG A 89 -5.70 3.96 13.67
CA ARG A 89 -5.20 5.32 13.92
C ARG A 89 -4.11 5.68 12.92
N GLN A 90 -3.88 6.98 12.71
CA GLN A 90 -2.87 7.47 11.77
C GLN A 90 -1.47 6.91 12.09
N GLU A 91 -1.07 6.89 13.37
CA GLU A 91 0.26 6.41 13.74
C GLU A 91 0.46 4.93 13.40
N THR A 92 -0.61 4.14 13.44
CA THR A 92 -0.59 2.73 13.04
C THR A 92 -0.54 2.58 11.52
N ALA A 93 -1.29 3.41 10.78
CA ALA A 93 -1.25 3.42 9.32
C ALA A 93 0.15 3.79 8.80
N ASP A 94 0.80 4.77 9.43
CA ASP A 94 2.13 5.26 9.05
C ASP A 94 3.25 4.25 9.40
N ALA A 95 3.08 3.45 10.46
CA ALA A 95 4.05 2.43 10.86
C ALA A 95 3.97 1.15 10.01
N GLU A 96 2.84 0.91 9.34
CA GLU A 96 2.59 -0.34 8.63
C GLU A 96 3.52 -0.61 7.42
N PRO A 97 3.89 0.37 6.57
CA PRO A 97 4.84 0.15 5.49
C PRO A 97 6.21 -0.33 6.01
N GLU A 98 6.68 0.23 7.12
CA GLU A 98 7.94 -0.15 7.75
C GLU A 98 7.86 -1.58 8.30
N PHE A 99 6.75 -1.92 8.96
CA PHE A 99 6.50 -3.28 9.44
C PHE A 99 6.51 -4.30 8.29
N VAL A 100 5.86 -4.00 7.15
CA VAL A 100 5.88 -4.86 5.95
C VAL A 100 7.32 -5.02 5.44
N ARG A 101 8.07 -3.92 5.32
CA ARG A 101 9.46 -3.93 4.87
C ARG A 101 10.36 -4.78 5.77
N ASP A 102 10.16 -4.72 7.08
CA ASP A 102 10.93 -5.53 8.03
C ASP A 102 10.60 -7.01 7.92
N VAL A 103 9.33 -7.37 7.70
CA VAL A 103 8.93 -8.75 7.40
C VAL A 103 9.58 -9.23 6.08
N GLU A 104 9.56 -8.42 5.02
CA GLU A 104 10.19 -8.77 3.73
C GLU A 104 11.69 -9.04 3.87
N LYS A 105 12.41 -8.23 4.67
CA LYS A 105 13.83 -8.46 4.96
C LYS A 105 14.06 -9.80 5.67
N ILE A 106 13.20 -10.16 6.62
CA ILE A 106 13.31 -11.42 7.38
C ILE A 106 13.00 -12.63 6.48
N VAL A 107 11.95 -12.54 5.67
CA VAL A 107 11.54 -13.63 4.76
C VAL A 107 12.49 -13.73 3.55
N GLY A 108 13.15 -12.64 3.18
CA GLY A 108 14.10 -12.57 2.06
C GLY A 108 13.42 -12.43 0.69
N ARG A 109 12.18 -11.93 0.64
CA ARG A 109 11.40 -11.70 -0.59
C ARG A 109 10.26 -10.72 -0.34
N ASP A 110 9.76 -10.11 -1.41
CA ASP A 110 8.53 -9.31 -1.41
C ASP A 110 7.34 -10.15 -0.91
N VAL A 111 6.49 -9.57 -0.06
CA VAL A 111 5.27 -10.20 0.44
C VAL A 111 4.07 -9.27 0.28
N TYR A 112 2.89 -9.84 0.00
CA TYR A 112 1.69 -9.01 -0.08
C TYR A 112 1.32 -8.49 1.30
N LYS A 113 1.02 -7.19 1.38
CA LYS A 113 0.54 -6.53 2.61
C LYS A 113 -0.63 -7.27 3.26
N PHE A 114 -1.53 -7.86 2.47
CA PHE A 114 -2.65 -8.63 3.00
C PHE A 114 -2.20 -9.91 3.74
N ASP A 115 -1.16 -10.57 3.25
CA ASP A 115 -0.58 -11.73 3.92
C ASP A 115 0.12 -11.33 5.22
N VAL A 116 0.83 -10.19 5.23
CA VAL A 116 1.45 -9.65 6.44
C VAL A 116 0.41 -9.33 7.50
N ARG A 117 -0.71 -8.70 7.11
CA ARG A 117 -1.82 -8.39 8.04
C ARG A 117 -2.44 -9.65 8.64
N GLU A 118 -2.72 -10.66 7.83
CA GLU A 118 -3.27 -11.91 8.35
C GLU A 118 -2.26 -12.64 9.23
N ALA A 119 -0.99 -12.73 8.81
CA ALA A 119 0.06 -13.37 9.62
C ALA A 119 0.22 -12.66 10.97
N ALA A 120 0.23 -11.33 10.98
CA ALA A 120 0.27 -10.53 12.21
C ALA A 120 -0.96 -10.78 13.10
N MET A 121 -2.15 -10.89 12.51
CA MET A 121 -3.37 -11.21 13.24
C MET A 121 -3.33 -12.62 13.84
N LEU A 122 -2.83 -13.62 13.10
CA LEU A 122 -2.68 -14.99 13.60
C LEU A 122 -1.68 -15.05 14.77
N VAL A 123 -0.54 -14.37 14.67
CA VAL A 123 0.42 -14.23 15.78
C VAL A 123 -0.25 -13.55 16.98
N ALA A 124 -1.00 -12.47 16.76
CA ALA A 124 -1.72 -11.79 17.84
C ALA A 124 -2.78 -12.68 18.52
N MET A 125 -3.43 -13.58 17.77
CA MET A 125 -4.36 -14.57 18.34
C MET A 125 -3.67 -15.63 19.19
N GLU A 126 -2.41 -15.97 18.87
CA GLU A 126 -1.57 -16.87 19.68
C GLU A 126 -0.96 -16.17 20.91
N HIS A 127 -0.87 -14.84 20.89
CA HIS A 127 -0.29 -13.99 21.94
C HIS A 127 -1.29 -12.96 22.51
N PRO A 128 -2.44 -13.39 23.08
CA PRO A 128 -3.48 -12.48 23.54
C PRO A 128 -3.02 -11.55 24.67
N GLU A 129 -2.03 -11.93 25.47
CA GLU A 129 -1.45 -11.12 26.53
C GLU A 129 -0.74 -9.86 26.00
N GLU A 130 -0.07 -9.95 24.84
CA GLU A 130 0.59 -8.80 24.22
C GLU A 130 -0.45 -7.82 23.68
N VAL A 131 -1.53 -8.34 23.08
CA VAL A 131 -2.67 -7.53 22.65
C VAL A 131 -3.32 -6.85 23.85
N ALA A 132 -3.54 -7.58 24.96
CA ALA A 132 -4.11 -7.02 26.17
C ALA A 132 -3.21 -5.93 26.79
N ALA A 133 -1.88 -6.11 26.77
CA ALA A 133 -0.94 -5.08 27.21
C ALA A 133 -1.07 -3.81 26.36
N GLN A 134 -1.13 -3.95 25.04
CA GLN A 134 -1.33 -2.83 24.11
C GLN A 134 -2.65 -2.10 24.36
N LEU A 135 -3.75 -2.82 24.59
CA LEU A 135 -5.05 -2.26 24.96
C LEU A 135 -5.00 -1.51 26.31
N ASN A 136 -4.29 -2.08 27.28
CA ASN A 136 -4.10 -1.44 28.59
C ASN A 136 -3.28 -0.16 28.51
N ASP A 137 -2.30 -0.09 27.61
CA ASP A 137 -1.54 1.12 27.30
C ASP A 137 -2.40 2.17 26.59
N TRP A 138 -3.40 1.74 25.81
CA TRP A 138 -4.46 2.63 25.30
C TRP A 138 -5.45 3.07 26.37
N GLY A 139 -5.33 2.57 27.60
CA GLY A 139 -6.10 3.01 28.75
C GLY A 139 -7.27 2.11 29.14
N TYR A 140 -7.42 0.93 28.53
CA TYR A 140 -8.48 -0.02 28.92
C TYR A 140 -8.42 -0.42 30.41
N LYS A 141 -7.23 -0.38 31.03
CA LYS A 141 -7.05 -0.62 32.47
C LYS A 141 -7.70 0.43 33.39
N TYR A 142 -8.17 1.55 32.84
CA TYR A 142 -8.82 2.64 33.58
C TYR A 142 -10.31 2.77 33.26
N LEU A 143 -10.86 1.88 32.42
CA LEU A 143 -12.29 1.84 32.14
C LEU A 143 -12.97 0.98 33.22
N ASP A 144 -14.00 1.54 33.88
CA ASP A 144 -14.83 0.87 34.89
C ASP A 144 -15.96 0.03 34.27
#